data_AF-A0A453Q2K3-F1
#
_entry.id   AF-A0A453Q2K3-F1
#
_cell.length_a   1.000
_cell.length_b   1.000
_cell.length_c   1.000
_cell.angle_alpha   90.00
_cell.angle_beta   90.00
_cell.angle_gamma   90.00
#
_symmetry.space_group_name_H-M   'P 1'
#
loop_
_entity.id
_entity.type
_entity.pdbx_description
1 polymer ?
#
loop_
_entity_poly.entity_id
_entity_poly.type
_entity_poly.pdbx_seq_one_letter_code
_entity_poly.pdbx_strand_id
1 'polypeptide(L)'
;FCPNTTEVHIYKFFTDKWEKLHVLAKHDQIVSGIDWSRSSNKIVTVSHDRNSYVWTQEGQDWVPTLVILKLNRAALCVHWSPK
;
A
#
# COMPACT_ATOMS: atom_id res chain seq x y z
N PHE A 1 10.18 9.79 1.76
CA PHE A 1 9.23 10.93 1.78
C PHE A 1 7.85 10.40 2.11
N CYS A 2 7.16 10.93 3.13
CA CYS A 2 5.73 10.69 3.35
C CYS A 2 4.95 11.89 2.78
N PRO A 3 4.29 11.76 1.62
CA PRO A 3 3.63 12.90 0.99
C PRO A 3 2.34 13.31 1.70
N ASN A 4 1.86 12.54 2.70
CA ASN A 4 0.56 12.73 3.36
C ASN A 4 -0.60 12.83 2.35
N THR A 5 -0.55 12.00 1.30
CA THR A 5 -1.57 11.92 0.26
C THR A 5 -2.34 10.60 0.34
N THR A 6 -3.31 10.44 -0.56
CA THR A 6 -4.06 9.20 -0.79
C THR A 6 -3.30 8.17 -1.62
N GLU A 7 -2.08 8.50 -2.07
CA GLU A 7 -1.30 7.74 -3.04
C GLU A 7 -0.15 6.98 -2.37
N VAL A 8 0.14 5.79 -2.88
CA VAL A 8 1.31 5.00 -2.50
C VAL A 8 2.28 4.93 -3.67
N HIS A 9 3.52 5.34 -3.46
CA HIS A 9 4.55 5.34 -4.51
C HIS A 9 5.49 4.15 -4.33
N ILE A 10 5.69 3.38 -5.40
CA ILE A 10 6.68 2.32 -5.47
C ILE A 10 7.90 2.83 -6.22
N TYR A 11 9.07 2.74 -5.59
CA TYR A 11 10.34 3.13 -6.19
C TYR A 11 11.27 1.94 -6.33
N LYS A 12 12.14 2.00 -7.32
CA LYS A 12 13.26 1.07 -7.50
C LYS A 12 14.56 1.85 -7.40
N PHE A 13 15.52 1.27 -6.70
CA PHE A 13 16.86 1.81 -6.63
C PHE A 13 17.70 1.24 -7.78
N PHE A 14 18.22 2.11 -8.64
CA PHE A 14 19.06 1.76 -9.78
C PHE A 14 20.20 2.77 -9.92
N THR A 15 21.45 2.28 -9.98
CA THR A 15 22.67 3.10 -10.21
C THR A 15 22.71 4.38 -9.37
N ASP A 16 22.64 4.24 -8.04
CA ASP A 16 22.66 5.34 -7.07
C ASP A 16 21.51 6.36 -7.19
N LYS A 17 20.41 6.00 -7.86
CA LYS A 17 19.22 6.83 -7.98
C LYS A 17 17.95 6.04 -7.67
N TRP A 18 16.96 6.73 -7.10
CA TRP A 18 15.61 6.22 -6.92
C TRP A 18 14.75 6.61 -8.12
N GLU A 19 14.19 5.63 -8.80
CA GLU A 19 13.25 5.82 -9.89
C GLU A 19 11.85 5.45 -9.42
N LYS A 20 10.86 6.30 -9.69
CA LYS A 20 9.45 6.02 -9.38
C LYS A 20 8.90 5.07 -10.45
N LEU A 21 8.46 3.88 -10.05
CA LEU A 21 7.91 2.88 -10.96
C LEU A 21 6.39 2.93 -11.04
N HIS A 22 5.71 3.00 -9.88
CA HIS A 22 4.24 2.93 -9.82
C HIS A 22 3.68 3.91 -8.81
N VAL A 23 2.43 4.31 -9.05
CA VAL A 23 1.58 5.07 -8.14
C VAL A 23 0.29 4.28 -7.94
N LEU A 24 0.04 3.83 -6.71
CA LEU A 24 -1.19 3.15 -6.34
C LEU A 24 -2.15 4.21 -5.78
N ALA A 25 -3.20 4.53 -6.53
CA ALA A 25 -4.17 5.56 -6.20
C ALA A 25 -5.58 4.97 -6.17
N LYS A 26 -5.99 4.46 -4.99
CA LYS A 26 -7.33 3.88 -4.79
C LYS A 26 -8.06 4.39 -3.55
N HIS A 27 -7.31 4.88 -2.56
CA HIS A 27 -7.90 5.42 -1.34
C HIS A 27 -8.52 6.80 -1.58
N ASP A 28 -9.62 7.08 -0.86
CA ASP A 28 -10.30 8.37 -0.92
C ASP A 28 -9.80 9.34 0.16
N GLN A 29 -9.02 8.84 1.12
CA GLN A 29 -8.40 9.62 2.19
C GLN A 29 -6.95 9.20 2.41
N ILE A 30 -6.25 9.96 3.26
CA ILE A 30 -4.82 9.78 3.51
C ILE A 30 -4.50 8.34 3.92
N VAL A 31 -3.45 7.80 3.30
CA VAL A 31 -2.91 6.48 3.67
C VAL A 31 -2.20 6.62 5.01
N SER A 32 -2.65 5.86 6.01
CA SER A 32 -2.13 5.89 7.38
C SER A 32 -1.08 4.81 7.64
N GLY A 33 -1.13 3.69 6.89
CA GLY A 33 -0.21 2.58 7.08
C GLY A 33 0.00 1.78 5.81
N ILE A 34 1.21 1.22 5.69
CA ILE A 34 1.64 0.38 4.57
C ILE A 34 2.58 -0.70 5.08
N ASP A 35 2.48 -1.90 4.52
CA ASP A 35 3.51 -2.93 4.68
C ASP A 35 3.66 -3.81 3.42
N TRP A 36 4.88 -4.22 3.12
CA TRP A 36 5.22 -5.02 1.93
C TRP A 36 5.71 -6.41 2.36
N SER A 37 4.94 -7.43 2.01
CA SER A 37 5.30 -8.84 2.17
C SER A 37 6.42 -9.22 1.19
N ARG A 38 7.58 -9.58 1.74
CA ARG A 38 8.73 -10.08 0.97
C ARG A 38 8.49 -11.47 0.37
N SER A 39 7.68 -12.31 1.01
CA SER A 39 7.46 -13.69 0.58
C SER A 39 6.49 -13.82 -0.59
N SER A 40 5.46 -12.96 -0.63
CA SER A 40 4.39 -13.05 -1.62
C SER A 40 4.35 -11.88 -2.61
N ASN A 41 5.29 -10.93 -2.50
CA ASN A 41 5.29 -9.67 -3.26
C ASN A 41 3.93 -8.96 -3.22
N LYS A 42 3.35 -8.84 -2.02
CA LYS A 42 2.07 -8.16 -1.80
C LYS A 42 2.27 -6.95 -0.92
N ILE A 43 1.54 -5.88 -1.22
CA ILE A 43 1.53 -4.68 -0.39
C ILE A 43 0.16 -4.61 0.28
N VAL A 44 0.11 -4.30 1.57
CA VAL A 44 -1.13 -3.97 2.26
C VAL A 44 -1.12 -2.50 2.61
N THR A 45 -2.24 -1.81 2.39
CA THR A 45 -2.43 -0.40 2.75
C THR A 45 -3.66 -0.24 3.63
N VAL A 46 -3.62 0.72 4.54
CA VAL A 46 -4.77 1.17 5.33
C VAL A 46 -4.89 2.69 5.26
N SER A 47 -6.12 3.20 5.32
CA SER A 47 -6.41 4.63 5.19
C SER A 47 -7.48 5.10 6.17
N HIS A 48 -7.57 6.41 6.32
CA HIS A 48 -8.63 7.10 7.04
C HIS A 48 -10.03 6.92 6.42
N ASP A 49 -10.11 6.47 5.16
CA ASP A 49 -11.37 6.08 4.50
C ASP A 49 -12.00 4.81 5.10
N ARG A 50 -11.30 4.15 6.04
CA ARG A 50 -11.66 2.88 6.72
C ARG A 50 -11.57 1.65 5.82
N ASN A 51 -11.06 1.79 4.61
CA ASN A 51 -10.78 0.68 3.72
C ASN A 51 -9.33 0.23 3.90
N SER A 52 -9.10 -1.04 3.57
CA SER A 52 -7.78 -1.60 3.41
C SER A 52 -7.72 -2.32 2.08
N TYR A 53 -6.58 -2.22 1.40
CA TYR A 53 -6.36 -2.93 0.15
C TYR A 53 -5.12 -3.81 0.26
N VAL A 54 -5.23 -5.03 -0.26
CA VAL A 54 -4.06 -5.85 -0.58
C VAL A 54 -3.82 -5.73 -2.07
N TRP A 55 -2.64 -5.24 -2.41
CA TRP A 55 -2.19 -5.05 -3.77
C TRP A 55 -1.37 -6.26 -4.21
N THR A 56 -1.73 -6.82 -5.35
CA THR A 56 -1.03 -7.91 -6.02
C THR A 56 -0.51 -7.43 -7.36
N GLN A 57 0.73 -7.81 -7.69
CA GLN A 57 1.29 -7.50 -9.00
C GLN A 57 0.85 -8.56 -10.03
N GLU A 58 0.14 -8.12 -11.07
CA GLU A 58 -0.28 -8.93 -12.21
C GLU A 58 0.41 -8.40 -13.46
N GLY A 59 1.47 -9.08 -13.91
CA GLY A 59 2.33 -8.55 -14.97
C GLY A 59 3.08 -7.30 -14.53
N GLN A 60 2.78 -6.16 -15.17
CA GLN A 60 3.36 -4.85 -14.82
C GLN A 60 2.44 -4.02 -13.93
N ASP A 61 1.18 -4.43 -13.73
CA ASP A 61 0.18 -3.65 -13.02
C ASP A 61 -0.01 -4.13 -11.58
N TRP A 62 -0.47 -3.23 -10.72
CA TRP A 62 -0.83 -3.53 -9.35
C TRP A 62 -2.35 -3.49 -9.18
N VAL A 63 -2.94 -4.64 -8.85
CA VAL A 63 -4.38 -4.81 -8.71
C VAL A 63 -4.78 -4.74 -7.23
N PRO A 64 -5.65 -3.81 -6.82
CA PRO A 64 -6.14 -3.72 -5.45
C PRO A 64 -7.28 -4.71 -5.18
N THR A 65 -7.16 -5.49 -4.12
CA THR A 65 -8.24 -6.30 -3.55
C THR A 65 -8.70 -5.68 -2.23
N LEU A 66 -9.99 -5.34 -2.11
CA LEU A 66 -10.56 -4.79 -0.89
C LEU A 66 -10.54 -5.82 0.25
N VAL A 67 -10.05 -5.41 1.41
CA VAL A 67 -10.09 -6.17 2.65
C VAL A 67 -11.14 -5.56 3.58
N ILE A 68 -12.11 -6.36 3.98
CA ILE A 68 -13.18 -5.93 4.88
C ILE A 68 -12.65 -5.94 6.32
N LEU A 69 -12.40 -4.75 6.86
CA LEU A 69 -12.07 -4.57 8.27
C LEU A 69 -13.36 -4.39 9.09
N LYS A 70 -13.56 -5.21 10.12
CA LYS A 70 -14.68 -5.06 11.07
C LYS A 70 -14.36 -4.01 12.15
N LEU A 71 -13.97 -2.81 11.72
CA LEU A 71 -13.61 -1.69 12.59
C LEU A 71 -14.62 -0.55 12.39
N ASN A 72 -14.96 0.15 13.47
CA ASN A 72 -15.82 1.35 13.43
C ASN A 72 -15.00 2.65 13.28
N ARG A 73 -13.67 2.54 13.26
CA ARG A 73 -12.71 3.64 13.10
C ARG A 73 -11.63 3.24 12.09
N ALA A 74 -10.89 4.24 11.60
CA ALA A 74 -9.78 4.00 10.69
C ALA A 74 -8.65 3.22 11.37
N ALA A 75 -8.05 2.28 10.64
CA ALA A 75 -6.79 1.68 11.04
C ALA A 75 -5.66 2.70 10.85
N LEU A 76 -4.73 2.74 11.80
CA LEU A 76 -3.59 3.68 11.78
C LEU A 76 -2.27 2.99 11.43
N CYS A 77 -2.21 1.67 11.53
CA CYS A 77 -1.05 0.88 11.19
C CYS A 77 -1.48 -0.48 10.66
N VAL A 78 -0.58 -1.13 9.93
CA VAL A 78 -0.76 -2.47 9.40
C VAL A 78 0.61 -3.13 9.29
N HIS A 79 0.66 -4.44 9.50
CA HIS A 79 1.88 -5.22 9.37
C HIS A 79 1.51 -6.65 8.97
N TRP A 80 2.19 -7.22 7.98
CA TRP A 80 2.13 -8.63 7.65
C TRP A 80 2.69 -9.45 8.80
N SER A 81 2.11 -10.60 9.08
CA SER A 81 2.70 -11.52 10.06
C SER A 81 4.14 -11.86 9.63
N PRO A 82 5.11 -11.94 10.56
CA PRO A 82 6.53 -12.15 10.27
C PRO A 82 6.89 -13.59 9.80
N LYS A 83 5.93 -14.33 9.21
CA LYS A 83 6.15 -15.71 8.76
C LYS A 83 7.26 -15.79 7.71
#